data_AF-A0A120AH22-F1
#
_entry.id   AF-A0A120AH22-F1
#
_cell.length_a   1.000
_cell.length_b   1.000
_cell.length_c   1.000
_cell.angle_alpha   90.00
_cell.angle_beta   90.00
_cell.angle_gamma   90.00
#
_symmetry.space_group_name_H-M   'P 1'
#
loop_
_entity.id
_entity.type
_entity.pdbx_description
1 polymer ?
#
loop_
_entity_poly.entity_id
_entity_poly.type
_entity_poly.pdbx_seq_one_letter_code
_entity_poly.pdbx_strand_id
1 'polypeptide(L)'
;MRLTPLAAILTVAVLAACSKPPVADPPAVDANKAATVDTVAPAADPTPAAPADQPMGKIGADQVGKVSPVPAFKGFGEHWSIDIHATGEMNHQVELTWGSGGEKASGSARYNGQPADASSSLIVLSGELATKQGAKPMTIEIKAGECIDDGDNKHMHSVQVHVDGMDALTGGCGDLAVY
;
A
#
# COMPACT_ATOMS: atom_id res chain seq x y z
N MET A 1 17.26 16.31 -52.80
CA MET A 1 18.21 17.39 -52.45
C MET A 1 17.47 18.71 -52.28
N ARG A 2 16.94 19.01 -51.08
CA ARG A 2 16.55 20.34 -50.56
C ARG A 2 16.48 20.19 -49.02
N LEU A 3 17.54 20.51 -48.29
CA LEU A 3 17.79 21.78 -47.56
C LEU A 3 16.87 21.98 -46.34
N THR A 4 17.37 21.56 -45.18
CA THR A 4 17.01 22.02 -43.82
C THR A 4 17.46 23.46 -43.57
N PRO A 5 16.74 24.18 -42.70
CA PRO A 5 17.37 24.94 -41.61
C PRO A 5 16.66 24.64 -40.26
N LEU A 6 17.35 24.06 -39.27
CA LEU A 6 18.07 24.73 -38.17
C LEU A 6 17.32 25.86 -37.42
N ALA A 7 16.98 25.52 -36.16
CA ALA A 7 17.17 26.26 -34.91
C ALA A 7 16.30 27.49 -34.58
N ALA A 8 15.63 27.43 -33.42
CA ALA A 8 15.78 28.43 -32.35
C ALA A 8 15.20 27.91 -31.02
N ILE A 9 16.07 27.83 -30.01
CA ILE A 9 15.79 27.61 -28.59
C ILE A 9 15.45 28.97 -27.98
N LEU A 10 14.34 29.11 -27.25
CA LEU A 10 14.09 30.25 -26.36
C LEU A 10 13.15 29.83 -25.21
N THR A 11 13.70 29.50 -24.04
CA THR A 11 13.81 30.35 -22.82
C THR A 11 12.69 30.05 -21.81
N VAL A 12 13.04 29.22 -20.83
CA VAL A 12 12.30 29.09 -19.56
C VAL A 12 12.70 30.26 -18.67
N ALA A 13 11.73 31.06 -18.24
CA ALA A 13 11.88 32.00 -17.14
C ALA A 13 10.73 31.77 -16.16
N VAL A 14 10.95 30.94 -15.13
CA VAL A 14 10.08 30.88 -13.96
C VAL A 14 10.73 31.73 -12.88
N LEU A 15 10.18 32.92 -12.69
CA LEU A 15 10.54 33.82 -11.60
C LEU A 15 10.12 33.19 -10.26
N ALA A 16 11.10 33.04 -9.39
CA ALA A 16 10.90 32.78 -7.98
C ALA A 16 10.21 33.99 -7.33
N ALA A 17 9.06 33.76 -6.70
CA ALA A 17 8.45 34.70 -5.77
C ALA A 17 8.14 33.97 -4.46
N CYS A 18 9.09 34.07 -3.51
CA CYS A 18 8.81 33.83 -2.10
C CYS A 18 7.82 34.88 -1.61
N SER A 19 6.60 34.50 -1.27
CA SER A 19 5.67 35.37 -0.55
C SER A 19 5.16 34.63 0.68
N LYS A 20 5.73 34.99 1.82
CA LYS A 20 5.36 34.55 3.16
C LYS A 20 3.93 35.05 3.47
N PRO A 21 3.00 34.21 3.93
CA PRO A 21 1.71 34.68 4.39
C PRO A 21 1.84 35.45 5.71
N PRO A 22 1.10 36.56 5.91
CA PRO A 22 1.08 37.29 7.16
C PRO A 22 0.41 36.47 8.27
N VAL A 23 1.04 36.47 9.44
CA VAL A 23 0.52 35.96 10.71
C VAL A 23 -0.64 36.86 11.13
N ALA A 24 -1.83 36.29 11.28
CA ALA A 24 -2.97 36.96 11.89
C ALA A 24 -3.04 36.57 13.36
N ASP A 25 -2.95 37.57 14.24
CA ASP A 25 -3.21 37.45 15.68
C ASP A 25 -4.66 37.02 15.95
N PRO A 26 -4.93 36.12 16.90
CA PRO A 26 -6.27 35.90 17.40
C PRO A 26 -6.69 37.03 18.36
N PRO A 27 -7.94 37.53 18.30
CA PRO A 27 -8.42 38.55 19.20
C PRO A 27 -8.67 38.00 20.62
N ALA A 28 -8.32 38.83 21.59
CA ALA A 28 -8.69 38.69 22.99
C ALA A 28 -10.22 38.64 23.16
N VAL A 29 -10.70 37.71 23.99
CA VAL A 29 -12.03 37.78 24.60
C VAL A 29 -11.85 37.93 26.11
N ASP A 30 -12.39 39.02 26.62
CA ASP A 30 -12.36 39.44 28.00
C ASP A 30 -13.51 38.83 28.81
N ALA A 31 -13.22 38.57 30.08
CA ALA A 31 -14.10 38.53 31.26
C ALA A 31 -15.46 37.78 31.22
N ASN A 32 -15.62 36.80 32.13
CA ASN A 32 -16.44 37.00 33.33
C ASN A 32 -16.40 35.84 34.36
N LYS A 33 -16.02 36.22 35.59
CA LYS A 33 -16.72 35.95 36.87
C LYS A 33 -16.62 34.57 37.57
N ALA A 34 -15.66 34.52 38.50
CA ALA A 34 -15.71 34.11 39.92
C ALA A 34 -16.52 32.87 40.37
N ALA A 35 -15.82 31.91 40.99
CA ALA A 35 -16.18 31.32 42.30
C ALA A 35 -14.98 30.56 42.90
N THR A 36 -14.68 30.85 44.17
CA THR A 36 -13.70 30.17 45.04
C THR A 36 -14.27 28.85 45.56
N VAL A 37 -13.49 27.75 45.55
CA VAL A 37 -13.63 26.63 46.48
C VAL A 37 -12.24 26.01 46.71
N ASP A 38 -11.72 26.16 47.93
CA ASP A 38 -10.64 25.34 48.48
C ASP A 38 -11.07 23.87 48.61
N THR A 39 -10.07 22.98 48.68
CA THR A 39 -10.01 21.69 49.43
C THR A 39 -9.68 20.44 48.58
N VAL A 40 -8.61 19.76 49.01
CA VAL A 40 -8.25 18.32 48.94
C VAL A 40 -7.50 17.75 47.71
N ALA A 41 -6.24 17.38 47.99
CA ALA A 41 -5.39 16.25 47.54
C ALA A 41 -5.23 15.88 46.04
N PRO A 42 -3.99 15.61 45.58
CA PRO A 42 -3.78 15.06 44.25
C PRO A 42 -4.08 13.55 44.25
N ALA A 43 -5.22 13.17 43.69
CA ALA A 43 -5.42 11.80 43.22
C ALA A 43 -4.61 11.64 41.93
N ALA A 44 -3.62 10.74 41.97
CA ALA A 44 -2.85 10.34 40.81
C ALA A 44 -3.80 9.71 39.78
N ASP A 45 -3.81 10.25 38.56
CA ASP A 45 -4.48 9.66 37.41
C ASP A 45 -3.99 8.21 37.21
N PRO A 46 -4.88 7.22 37.04
CA PRO A 46 -4.45 5.93 36.53
C PRO A 46 -4.01 6.13 35.09
N THR A 47 -2.70 6.15 34.88
CA THR A 47 -2.08 6.02 33.56
C THR A 47 -2.72 4.82 32.86
N PRO A 48 -3.36 4.98 31.69
CA PRO A 48 -3.77 3.82 30.91
C PRO A 48 -2.52 3.00 30.61
N ALA A 49 -2.47 1.80 31.17
CA ALA A 49 -1.44 0.82 30.89
C ALA A 49 -1.32 0.68 29.37
N ALA A 50 -0.10 0.80 28.85
CA ALA A 50 0.21 0.44 27.47
C ALA A 50 -0.40 -0.95 27.18
N PRO A 51 -1.13 -1.14 26.08
CA PRO A 51 -1.61 -2.46 25.72
C PRO A 51 -0.40 -3.39 25.61
N ALA A 52 -0.33 -4.34 26.55
CA ALA A 52 0.59 -5.45 26.50
C ALA A 52 0.36 -6.23 25.19
N ASP A 53 1.47 -6.72 24.62
CA ASP A 53 1.56 -7.69 23.53
C ASP A 53 0.25 -8.44 23.28
N GLN A 54 -0.55 -7.95 22.33
CA GLN A 54 -1.68 -8.73 21.85
C GLN A 54 -1.15 -9.79 20.88
N PRO A 55 -1.40 -11.09 21.15
CA PRO A 55 -0.99 -12.16 20.27
C PRO A 55 -1.64 -11.94 18.90
N MET A 56 -0.88 -12.15 17.82
CA MET A 56 -1.32 -12.05 16.42
C MET A 56 -2.72 -12.67 16.26
N GLY A 57 -3.74 -11.81 16.34
CA GLY A 57 -5.11 -12.23 16.55
C GLY A 57 -5.61 -12.92 15.30
N LYS A 58 -6.05 -14.18 15.45
CA LYS A 58 -6.95 -14.80 14.48
C LYS A 58 -8.06 -13.80 14.18
N ILE A 59 -8.27 -13.50 12.90
CA ILE A 59 -9.40 -12.69 12.41
C ILE A 59 -10.65 -13.19 13.14
N GLY A 60 -11.31 -12.30 13.90
CA GLY A 60 -12.53 -12.65 14.63
C GLY A 60 -13.54 -13.30 13.69
N ALA A 61 -14.35 -14.25 14.18
CA ALA A 61 -15.32 -14.95 13.34
C ALA A 61 -16.32 -13.99 12.63
N ASP A 62 -16.47 -12.78 13.16
CA ASP A 62 -17.25 -11.68 12.61
C ASP A 62 -16.57 -10.94 11.45
N GLN A 63 -15.25 -11.09 11.30
CA GLN A 63 -14.39 -10.47 10.29
C GLN A 63 -14.02 -11.44 9.15
N VAL A 64 -14.19 -12.76 9.36
CA VAL A 64 -13.99 -13.78 8.32
C VAL A 64 -14.95 -13.51 7.15
N GLY A 65 -14.39 -13.32 5.95
CA GLY A 65 -15.14 -12.99 4.74
C GLY A 65 -15.49 -11.50 4.57
N LYS A 66 -15.08 -10.64 5.51
CA LYS A 66 -15.28 -9.18 5.44
C LYS A 66 -14.00 -8.39 5.26
N VAL A 67 -12.85 -8.93 5.64
CA VAL A 67 -11.54 -8.29 5.47
C VAL A 67 -10.56 -9.25 4.81
N SER A 68 -9.85 -8.75 3.80
CA SER A 68 -8.76 -9.47 3.17
C SER A 68 -7.60 -9.70 4.16
N PRO A 69 -6.94 -10.88 4.12
CA PRO A 69 -5.69 -11.11 4.85
C PRO A 69 -4.51 -10.29 4.27
N VAL A 70 -4.71 -9.58 3.16
CA VAL A 70 -3.71 -8.72 2.50
C VAL A 70 -4.11 -7.25 2.68
N PRO A 71 -3.69 -6.58 3.77
CA PRO A 71 -3.93 -5.14 3.95
C PRO A 71 -3.14 -4.32 2.92
N ALA A 72 -1.86 -4.64 2.78
CA ALA A 72 -1.00 -4.19 1.70
C ALA A 72 0.12 -5.21 1.50
N PHE A 73 0.63 -5.29 0.28
CA PHE A 73 1.71 -6.19 -0.08
C PHE A 73 2.60 -5.53 -1.11
N LYS A 74 3.91 -5.65 -0.92
CA LYS A 74 4.92 -5.26 -1.91
C LYS A 74 5.80 -6.46 -2.19
N GLY A 75 5.90 -6.82 -3.47
CA GLY A 75 6.72 -7.93 -3.92
C GLY A 75 7.56 -7.58 -5.14
N PHE A 76 8.67 -8.30 -5.28
CA PHE A 76 9.66 -8.11 -6.32
C PHE A 76 10.13 -9.47 -6.83
N GLY A 77 10.37 -9.57 -8.12
CA GLY A 77 11.08 -10.69 -8.72
C GLY A 77 12.01 -10.19 -9.84
N GLU A 78 12.63 -11.12 -10.55
CA GLU A 78 13.58 -10.79 -11.60
C GLU A 78 12.91 -9.92 -12.69
N HIS A 79 13.28 -8.64 -12.77
CA HIS A 79 12.75 -7.65 -13.71
C HIS A 79 11.28 -7.24 -13.55
N TRP A 80 10.64 -7.55 -12.42
CA TRP A 80 9.26 -7.13 -12.16
C TRP A 80 8.99 -6.81 -10.68
N SER A 81 7.97 -6.02 -10.42
CA SER A 81 7.49 -5.71 -9.08
C SER A 81 5.98 -5.56 -9.05
N ILE A 82 5.37 -5.88 -7.92
CA ILE A 82 3.93 -5.76 -7.67
C ILE A 82 3.69 -5.01 -6.37
N ASP A 83 2.77 -4.05 -6.42
CA ASP A 83 2.23 -3.34 -5.28
C ASP A 83 0.73 -3.63 -5.19
N ILE A 84 0.26 -4.03 -4.01
CA ILE A 84 -1.13 -4.40 -3.74
C ILE A 84 -1.58 -3.63 -2.51
N HIS A 85 -2.72 -2.95 -2.63
CA HIS A 85 -3.31 -2.21 -1.54
C HIS A 85 -4.78 -2.60 -1.39
N ALA A 86 -5.20 -2.99 -0.19
CA ALA A 86 -6.61 -3.18 0.09
C ALA A 86 -7.36 -1.85 -0.08
N THR A 87 -8.44 -1.88 -0.86
CA THR A 87 -9.32 -0.71 -1.06
C THR A 87 -10.57 -0.77 -0.18
N GLY A 88 -10.65 -1.78 0.68
CA GLY A 88 -11.81 -2.07 1.51
C GLY A 88 -12.42 -3.44 1.20
N GLU A 89 -13.02 -4.03 2.23
CA GLU A 89 -13.57 -5.38 2.23
C GLU A 89 -12.53 -6.42 1.76
N MET A 90 -12.79 -7.08 0.64
CA MET A 90 -11.96 -8.12 0.03
C MET A 90 -11.29 -7.65 -1.27
N ASN A 91 -11.42 -6.36 -1.61
CA ASN A 91 -10.95 -5.79 -2.88
C ASN A 91 -9.59 -5.10 -2.71
N HIS A 92 -8.81 -5.10 -3.78
CA HIS A 92 -7.47 -4.55 -3.82
C HIS A 92 -7.25 -3.78 -5.12
N GLN A 93 -6.49 -2.69 -5.01
CA GLN A 93 -5.82 -2.06 -6.12
C GLN A 93 -4.48 -2.78 -6.34
N VAL A 94 -4.14 -3.06 -7.59
CA VAL A 94 -2.86 -3.67 -7.98
C VAL A 94 -2.13 -2.74 -8.93
N GLU A 95 -0.84 -2.59 -8.73
CA GLU A 95 0.10 -2.03 -9.70
C GLU A 95 1.18 -3.06 -10.01
N LEU A 96 1.36 -3.36 -11.29
CA LEU A 96 2.36 -4.29 -11.78
C LEU A 96 3.33 -3.54 -12.69
N THR A 97 4.62 -3.70 -12.44
CA THR A 97 5.70 -3.19 -13.28
C THR A 97 6.55 -4.37 -13.74
N TRP A 98 6.90 -4.46 -15.02
CA TRP A 98 7.71 -5.55 -15.55
C TRP A 98 8.65 -5.08 -16.68
N GLY A 99 9.50 -5.98 -17.17
CA GLY A 99 10.49 -5.66 -18.21
C GLY A 99 11.51 -4.63 -17.73
N SER A 100 11.98 -4.75 -16.48
CA SER A 100 12.91 -3.80 -15.84
C SER A 100 12.36 -2.36 -15.75
N GLY A 101 11.06 -2.21 -15.57
CA GLY A 101 10.41 -0.90 -15.51
C GLY A 101 9.97 -0.33 -16.85
N GLY A 102 10.19 -1.04 -17.96
CA GLY A 102 9.76 -0.63 -19.29
C GLY A 102 8.24 -0.72 -19.49
N GLU A 103 7.56 -1.52 -18.68
CA GLU A 103 6.13 -1.74 -18.74
C GLU A 103 5.48 -1.55 -17.36
N LYS A 104 4.32 -0.90 -17.34
CA LYS A 104 3.51 -0.69 -16.13
C LYS A 104 2.03 -0.82 -16.45
N ALA A 105 1.29 -1.48 -15.59
CA ALA A 105 -0.16 -1.58 -15.64
C ALA A 105 -0.77 -1.53 -14.23
N SER A 106 -2.03 -1.15 -14.17
CA SER A 106 -2.81 -1.11 -12.93
C SER A 106 -4.09 -1.91 -13.11
N GLY A 107 -4.59 -2.48 -12.03
CA GLY A 107 -5.73 -3.39 -12.07
C GLY A 107 -6.42 -3.50 -10.72
N SER A 108 -7.41 -4.37 -10.64
CA SER A 108 -8.07 -4.70 -9.39
C SER A 108 -8.03 -6.21 -9.17
N ALA A 109 -7.95 -6.61 -7.90
CA ALA A 109 -8.00 -8.01 -7.51
C ALA A 109 -8.85 -8.20 -6.25
N ARG A 110 -9.46 -9.37 -6.12
CA ARG A 110 -10.30 -9.72 -4.99
C ARG A 110 -9.81 -11.01 -4.34
N TYR A 111 -9.80 -11.01 -3.01
CA TYR A 111 -9.67 -12.25 -2.24
C TYR A 111 -11.03 -12.95 -2.19
N ASN A 112 -11.14 -14.15 -2.77
CA ASN A 112 -12.39 -14.91 -2.82
C ASN A 112 -12.51 -15.95 -1.69
N GLY A 113 -11.60 -15.90 -0.71
CA GLY A 113 -11.45 -16.93 0.31
C GLY A 113 -10.37 -17.94 -0.04
N GLN A 114 -10.09 -18.83 0.92
CA GLN A 114 -9.09 -19.87 0.77
C GLN A 114 -9.58 -20.92 -0.24
N PRO A 115 -8.80 -21.28 -1.27
CA PRO A 115 -9.14 -22.42 -2.13
C PRO A 115 -9.26 -23.71 -1.30
N ALA A 116 -10.28 -24.53 -1.58
CA ALA A 116 -10.64 -25.70 -0.74
C ALA A 116 -9.50 -26.71 -0.55
N ASP A 117 -8.66 -26.87 -1.57
CA ASP A 117 -7.55 -27.83 -1.59
C ASP A 117 -6.17 -27.19 -1.35
N ALA A 118 -6.12 -25.90 -1.03
CA ALA A 118 -4.87 -25.17 -0.82
C ALA A 118 -4.44 -25.12 0.66
N SER A 119 -3.13 -25.05 0.91
CA SER A 119 -2.61 -24.83 2.27
C SER A 119 -3.06 -23.46 2.80
N SER A 120 -3.34 -23.35 4.09
CA SER A 120 -3.71 -22.09 4.75
C SER A 120 -2.66 -20.98 4.68
N SER A 121 -1.43 -21.33 4.25
CA SER A 121 -0.36 -20.38 3.97
C SER A 121 -0.43 -19.74 2.58
N LEU A 122 -1.27 -20.25 1.67
CA LEU A 122 -1.47 -19.70 0.33
C LEU A 122 -2.65 -18.73 0.33
N ILE A 123 -2.43 -17.51 -0.10
CA ILE A 123 -3.46 -16.51 -0.38
C ILE A 123 -3.55 -16.36 -1.91
N VAL A 124 -4.77 -16.40 -2.46
CA VAL A 124 -5.01 -16.22 -3.89
C VAL A 124 -5.91 -15.01 -4.12
N LEU A 125 -5.42 -14.04 -4.88
CA LEU A 125 -6.20 -12.90 -5.36
C LEU A 125 -6.48 -13.08 -6.85
N SER A 126 -7.72 -12.81 -7.27
CA SER A 126 -8.12 -12.91 -8.68
C SER A 126 -8.77 -11.60 -9.14
N GLY A 127 -8.50 -11.18 -10.36
CA GLY A 127 -9.11 -9.99 -10.93
C GLY A 127 -8.58 -9.69 -12.32
N GLU A 128 -8.42 -8.42 -12.64
CA GLU A 128 -8.10 -7.94 -13.99
C GLU A 128 -6.99 -6.89 -13.94
N LEU A 129 -6.07 -6.95 -14.92
CA LEU A 129 -5.01 -5.97 -15.12
C LEU A 129 -5.24 -5.22 -16.43
N ALA A 130 -5.23 -3.89 -16.39
CA ALA A 130 -5.40 -3.06 -17.59
C ALA A 130 -4.08 -2.99 -18.38
N THR A 131 -3.91 -3.89 -19.34
CA THR A 131 -2.72 -3.92 -20.22
C THR A 131 -2.92 -3.06 -21.47
N LYS A 132 -1.85 -2.84 -22.25
CA LYS A 132 -1.92 -2.19 -23.57
C LYS A 132 -2.85 -2.91 -24.56
N GLN A 133 -3.11 -4.20 -24.35
CA GLN A 133 -4.00 -5.03 -25.19
C GLN A 133 -5.43 -5.14 -24.64
N GLY A 134 -5.76 -4.34 -23.62
CA GLY A 134 -7.03 -4.40 -22.90
C GLY A 134 -6.90 -5.01 -21.51
N ALA A 135 -8.03 -5.08 -20.79
CA ALA A 135 -8.11 -5.77 -19.51
C ALA A 135 -7.84 -7.28 -19.71
N LYS A 136 -6.94 -7.82 -18.89
CA LYS A 136 -6.55 -9.23 -18.90
C LYS A 136 -6.80 -9.85 -17.54
N PRO A 137 -7.38 -11.06 -17.48
CA PRO A 137 -7.48 -11.82 -16.24
C PRO A 137 -6.13 -11.96 -15.57
N MET A 138 -6.10 -11.78 -14.25
CA MET A 138 -4.91 -11.86 -13.42
C MET A 138 -5.19 -12.69 -12.17
N THR A 139 -4.22 -13.54 -11.81
CA THR A 139 -4.18 -14.28 -10.56
C THR A 139 -2.86 -14.00 -9.85
N ILE A 140 -2.93 -13.70 -8.57
CA ILE A 140 -1.78 -13.44 -7.71
C ILE A 140 -1.79 -14.46 -6.58
N GLU A 141 -0.72 -15.21 -6.46
CA GLU A 141 -0.51 -16.20 -5.41
C GLU A 141 0.54 -15.69 -4.44
N ILE A 142 0.17 -15.50 -3.19
CA ILE A 142 1.08 -15.09 -2.11
C ILE A 142 1.16 -16.24 -1.13
N LYS A 143 2.34 -16.82 -0.94
CA LYS A 143 2.55 -17.93 -0.03
C LYS A 143 3.43 -17.51 1.13
N ALA A 144 2.90 -17.63 2.35
CA ALA A 144 3.66 -17.41 3.57
C ALA A 144 4.78 -18.46 3.70
N GLY A 145 5.99 -17.97 3.98
CA GLY A 145 7.21 -18.76 4.04
C GLY A 145 8.41 -17.89 3.73
N GLU A 146 9.57 -18.27 4.29
CA GLU A 146 10.83 -17.58 4.03
C GLU A 146 11.15 -17.57 2.53
N CYS A 147 11.46 -16.39 2.01
CA CYS A 147 11.85 -16.15 0.63
C CYS A 147 13.08 -15.22 0.66
N ILE A 148 14.12 -15.57 -0.08
CA ILE A 148 15.33 -14.76 -0.19
C ILE A 148 15.34 -14.15 -1.60
N ASP A 149 15.43 -12.82 -1.68
CA ASP A 149 15.54 -12.12 -2.97
C ASP A 149 16.96 -12.18 -3.54
N ASP A 150 17.16 -11.68 -4.76
CA ASP A 150 18.48 -11.65 -5.42
C ASP A 150 19.50 -10.75 -4.71
N GLY A 151 19.05 -9.90 -3.78
CA GLY A 151 19.88 -9.04 -2.94
C GLY A 151 20.22 -9.66 -1.58
N ASP A 152 19.98 -10.97 -1.39
CA ASP A 152 20.12 -11.71 -0.13
C ASP A 152 19.22 -11.18 1.01
N ASN A 153 18.18 -10.40 0.70
CA ASN A 153 17.23 -9.93 1.69
C ASN A 153 16.18 -11.00 1.96
N LYS A 154 15.90 -11.20 3.25
CA LYS A 154 14.89 -12.13 3.70
C LYS A 154 13.51 -11.46 3.75
N HIS A 155 12.56 -12.12 3.12
CA HIS A 155 11.15 -11.80 3.10
C HIS A 155 10.33 -12.95 3.71
N MET A 156 9.12 -12.63 4.18
CA MET A 156 8.25 -13.62 4.83
C MET A 156 7.20 -14.25 3.90
N HIS A 157 7.19 -13.84 2.62
CA HIS A 157 6.30 -14.38 1.62
C HIS A 157 7.01 -14.53 0.27
N SER A 158 6.58 -15.55 -0.48
CA SER A 158 6.84 -15.66 -1.92
C SER A 158 5.59 -15.25 -2.68
N VAL A 159 5.77 -14.74 -3.90
CA VAL A 159 4.69 -14.29 -4.78
C VAL A 159 4.88 -14.76 -6.21
N GLN A 160 3.78 -15.18 -6.82
CA GLN A 160 3.69 -15.45 -8.25
C GLN A 160 2.52 -14.67 -8.85
N VAL A 161 2.72 -14.11 -10.03
CA VAL A 161 1.69 -13.35 -10.75
C VAL A 161 1.50 -13.98 -12.12
N HIS A 162 0.26 -14.36 -12.41
CA HIS A 162 -0.15 -14.82 -13.72
C HIS A 162 -1.12 -13.80 -14.32
N VAL A 163 -0.84 -13.36 -15.55
CA VAL A 163 -1.72 -12.50 -16.35
C VAL A 163 -1.97 -13.18 -17.68
N ASP A 164 -3.23 -13.28 -18.09
CA ASP A 164 -3.58 -13.98 -19.32
C ASP A 164 -2.91 -13.34 -20.55
N GLY A 165 -2.26 -14.19 -21.36
CA GLY A 165 -1.47 -13.76 -22.52
C GLY A 165 -0.06 -13.23 -22.18
N MET A 166 0.40 -13.36 -20.94
CA MET A 166 1.77 -13.05 -20.51
C MET A 166 2.45 -14.29 -19.93
N ASP A 167 3.79 -14.33 -19.97
CA ASP A 167 4.55 -15.33 -19.22
C ASP A 167 4.32 -15.15 -17.71
N ALA A 168 4.29 -16.26 -16.98
CA ALA A 168 4.11 -16.22 -15.53
C ALA A 168 5.32 -15.52 -14.88
N LEU A 169 5.02 -14.56 -14.00
CA LEU A 169 6.02 -13.86 -13.22
C LEU A 169 6.24 -14.63 -11.92
N THR A 170 7.27 -15.47 -11.91
CA THR A 170 7.57 -16.40 -10.80
C THR A 170 8.78 -15.95 -9.99
N GLY A 171 9.00 -16.62 -8.85
CA GLY A 171 10.20 -16.42 -8.04
C GLY A 171 10.24 -15.08 -7.30
N GLY A 172 9.10 -14.40 -7.16
CA GLY A 172 9.06 -13.15 -6.42
C GLY A 172 9.08 -13.37 -4.91
N CYS A 173 9.71 -12.45 -4.19
CA CYS A 173 9.67 -12.35 -2.73
C CYS A 173 9.00 -11.03 -2.32
N GLY A 174 8.37 -11.01 -1.15
CA GLY A 174 7.73 -9.79 -0.66
C GLY A 174 7.19 -9.89 0.75
N ASP A 175 6.69 -8.76 1.23
CA ASP A 175 6.18 -8.64 2.59
C ASP A 175 4.78 -8.04 2.60
N LEU A 176 3.97 -8.54 3.54
CA LEU A 176 2.73 -7.88 3.94
C LEU A 176 3.10 -6.66 4.78
N ALA A 177 2.68 -5.47 4.34
CA ALA A 177 2.82 -4.26 5.12
C ALA A 177 1.61 -4.13 6.04
N VAL A 178 1.86 -3.96 7.35
CA VAL A 178 0.84 -3.59 8.33
C VAL A 178 0.96 -2.08 8.52
N TYR A 179 -0.10 -1.35 8.18
CA TYR A 179 -0.22 0.10 8.43
C TYR A 179 -1.02 0.35 9.71
#